data_AF-B2XTY4-F1
#
_entry.id   AF-B2XTY4-F1
#
_cell.length_a   1.000
_cell.length_b   1.000
_cell.length_c   1.000
_cell.angle_alpha   90.00
_cell.angle_beta   90.00
_cell.angle_gamma   90.00
#
_symmetry.space_group_name_H-M   'P 1'
#
loop_
_entity.id
_entity.type
_entity.pdbx_description
1 polymer ?
#
loop_
_entity_poly.entity_id
_entity_poly.type
_entity_poly.pdbx_seq_one_letter_code
_entity_poly.pdbx_strand_id
1 'polypeptide(L)'
;DEARTPLIISSNTQQGEKFYRVADRFVKSLKPEHYMIDLESKTIELTEEGVRKAEAFFQLTNLYNNSHSLLLHHIKNSLKAGFIMEKNKDYLVDKGQVLIIDQFTGRILNGRQFSDGLHQAIEAKEGCVIKEETEVSATITYQNFFRIYRKMSGMTGTAKT
;
A
#
# COMPACT_ATOMS: atom_id res chain seq x y z
N ASP A 1 -3.53 28.56 -13.90
CA ASP A 1 -2.48 27.56 -14.17
C ASP A 1 -2.22 26.63 -13.00
N GLU A 2 -2.01 27.14 -11.78
CA GLU A 2 -1.81 26.32 -10.58
C GLU A 2 -2.97 25.35 -10.26
N ALA A 3 -4.18 25.63 -10.75
CA ALA A 3 -5.34 24.76 -10.59
C ALA A 3 -5.23 23.37 -11.28
N ARG A 4 -4.16 23.12 -12.03
CA ARG A 4 -3.89 21.81 -12.65
C ARG A 4 -3.31 20.80 -11.66
N THR A 5 -2.64 21.27 -10.61
CA THR A 5 -2.08 20.42 -9.56
C THR A 5 -2.97 20.52 -8.32
N PRO A 6 -3.45 19.40 -7.76
CA PRO A 6 -4.23 19.44 -6.53
C PRO A 6 -3.35 19.86 -5.34
N LEU A 7 -3.99 20.46 -4.34
CA LEU A 7 -3.40 20.67 -3.02
C LEU A 7 -3.43 19.33 -2.28
N ILE A 8 -2.25 18.86 -1.84
CA ILE A 8 -2.06 17.58 -1.18
C ILE A 8 -1.42 17.85 0.18
N ILE A 9 -2.03 17.30 1.24
CA ILE A 9 -1.40 17.21 2.56
C ILE A 9 -0.96 15.76 2.73
N SER A 10 0.34 15.57 2.94
CA SER A 10 0.94 14.25 3.17
C SER A 10 1.54 14.18 4.56
N SER A 11 1.39 13.05 5.22
CA SER A 11 2.04 12.72 6.49
C SER A 11 3.09 11.63 6.28
N ASN A 12 4.26 11.77 6.93
CA ASN A 12 5.27 10.71 6.93
C ASN A 12 4.94 9.66 7.99
N THR A 13 4.82 8.40 7.57
CA THR A 13 4.54 7.30 8.48
C THR A 13 5.84 6.70 9.01
N GLN A 14 6.35 7.21 10.14
CA GLN A 14 7.67 6.83 10.68
C GLN A 14 7.79 5.38 11.21
N GLN A 15 6.69 4.67 11.42
CA GLN A 15 6.71 3.38 12.11
C GLN A 15 6.63 2.14 11.19
N GLY A 16 6.47 2.30 9.88
CA GLY A 16 6.11 1.20 8.97
C GLY A 16 7.16 0.09 8.77
N GLU A 17 8.46 0.43 8.66
CA GLU A 17 9.48 -0.52 8.16
C GLU A 17 9.52 -1.83 8.97
N LYS A 18 9.58 -1.73 10.30
CA LYS A 18 9.71 -2.90 11.18
C LYS A 18 8.50 -3.83 11.06
N PHE A 19 7.30 -3.26 10.93
CA PHE A 19 6.07 -4.07 10.83
C PHE A 19 6.02 -4.86 9.53
N TYR A 20 6.44 -4.29 8.39
CA TYR A 20 6.52 -5.04 7.14
C TYR A 20 7.48 -6.23 7.23
N ARG A 21 8.66 -6.05 7.83
CA ARG A 21 9.63 -7.15 7.98
C ARG A 21 9.13 -8.26 8.91
N VAL A 22 8.45 -7.90 10.00
CA VAL A 22 7.88 -8.90 10.93
C VAL A 22 6.68 -9.61 10.30
N ALA A 23 5.82 -8.89 9.59
CA ALA A 23 4.68 -9.47 8.88
C ALA A 23 5.13 -10.40 7.74
N ASP A 24 6.16 -10.06 6.98
CA ASP A 24 6.77 -10.96 5.98
C ASP A 24 7.31 -12.24 6.63
N ARG A 25 7.99 -12.15 7.77
CA ARG A 25 8.47 -13.32 8.51
C ARG A 25 7.32 -14.22 8.97
N PHE A 26 6.24 -13.64 9.46
CA PHE A 26 5.03 -14.37 9.81
C PHE A 26 4.45 -15.11 8.59
N VAL A 27 4.27 -14.40 7.47
CA VAL A 27 3.73 -14.97 6.23
C VAL A 27 4.58 -16.12 5.71
N LYS A 28 5.91 -16.00 5.75
CA LYS A 28 6.86 -17.08 5.38
C LYS A 28 6.74 -18.32 6.28
N SER A 29 6.21 -18.18 7.50
CA SER A 29 5.99 -19.31 8.41
C SER A 29 4.68 -20.06 8.17
N LEU A 30 3.77 -19.50 7.36
CA LEU A 30 2.45 -20.08 7.11
C LEU A 30 2.55 -21.34 6.24
N LYS A 31 1.58 -22.24 6.45
CA LYS A 31 1.35 -23.43 5.62
C LYS A 31 0.05 -23.25 4.83
N PRO A 32 -0.20 -24.04 3.77
CA PRO A 32 -1.42 -23.94 2.96
C PRO A 32 -2.74 -24.01 3.75
N GLU A 33 -2.73 -24.65 4.91
CA GLU A 33 -3.86 -24.81 5.84
C GLU A 33 -4.29 -23.47 6.49
N HIS A 34 -3.37 -22.50 6.56
CA HIS A 34 -3.53 -21.27 7.32
C HIS A 34 -4.14 -20.12 6.51
N TYR A 35 -4.35 -20.29 5.21
CA TYR A 35 -4.87 -19.24 4.34
C TYR A 35 -5.72 -19.81 3.21
N MET A 36 -6.63 -18.98 2.68
CA MET A 36 -7.40 -19.27 1.49
C MET A 36 -7.08 -18.24 0.43
N ILE A 37 -6.84 -18.69 -0.81
CA ILE A 37 -6.57 -17.83 -1.95
C ILE A 37 -7.69 -18.01 -2.96
N ASP A 38 -8.27 -16.90 -3.37
CA ASP A 38 -9.09 -16.83 -4.57
C ASP A 38 -8.27 -16.17 -5.69
N LEU A 39 -7.88 -16.99 -6.66
CA LEU A 39 -7.06 -16.57 -7.81
C LEU A 39 -7.85 -15.72 -8.81
N GLU A 40 -9.17 -15.87 -8.86
CA GLU A 40 -10.02 -15.13 -9.79
C GLU A 40 -10.17 -13.68 -9.31
N SER A 41 -10.46 -13.49 -8.02
CA SER A 41 -10.54 -12.16 -7.40
C SER A 41 -9.19 -11.59 -6.95
N LYS A 42 -8.09 -12.38 -7.03
CA LYS A 42 -6.77 -12.06 -6.48
C LYS A 42 -6.87 -11.59 -5.02
N THR A 43 -7.63 -12.33 -4.22
CA THR A 43 -7.79 -12.08 -2.78
C THR A 43 -7.21 -13.23 -1.96
N ILE A 44 -6.75 -12.91 -0.77
CA ILE A 44 -6.19 -13.87 0.19
C ILE A 44 -6.64 -13.51 1.59
N GLU A 45 -7.10 -14.52 2.32
CA GLU A 45 -7.56 -14.38 3.71
C GLU A 45 -6.96 -15.47 4.58
N LEU A 46 -6.81 -15.21 5.88
CA LEU A 46 -6.40 -16.21 6.85
C LEU A 46 -7.58 -17.12 7.20
N THR A 47 -7.33 -18.42 7.31
CA THR A 47 -8.28 -19.35 7.93
C THR A 47 -8.31 -19.16 9.44
N GLU A 48 -9.25 -19.78 10.15
CA GLU A 48 -9.28 -19.77 11.61
C GLU A 48 -7.97 -20.26 12.25
N GLU A 49 -7.33 -21.26 11.64
CA GLU A 49 -6.02 -21.75 12.08
C GLU A 49 -4.91 -20.72 11.82
N GLY A 50 -4.97 -20.02 10.69
CA GLY A 50 -4.07 -18.91 10.39
C GLY A 50 -4.20 -17.75 11.37
N VAL A 51 -5.43 -17.42 11.77
CA VAL A 51 -5.71 -16.39 12.78
C VAL A 51 -5.14 -16.81 14.14
N ARG A 52 -5.40 -18.04 14.60
CA ARG A 52 -4.82 -18.56 15.86
C ARG A 52 -3.30 -18.55 15.84
N LYS A 53 -2.68 -18.89 14.70
CA LYS A 53 -1.23 -18.83 14.54
C LYS A 53 -0.71 -17.39 14.56
N ALA A 54 -1.42 -16.45 13.95
CA ALA A 54 -1.07 -15.03 14.02
C ALA A 54 -1.12 -14.53 15.47
N GLU A 55 -2.19 -14.84 16.20
CA GLU A 55 -2.35 -14.49 17.61
C GLU A 55 -1.20 -15.04 18.47
N ALA A 56 -0.81 -16.30 18.26
CA ALA A 56 0.34 -16.88 18.96
C ALA A 56 1.68 -16.22 18.57
N PHE A 57 1.89 -15.93 17.28
CA PHE A 57 3.14 -15.33 16.78
C PHE A 57 3.35 -13.89 17.27
N PHE A 58 2.27 -13.10 17.26
CA PHE A 58 2.28 -11.71 17.68
C PHE A 58 1.95 -11.50 19.17
N GLN A 59 1.67 -12.58 19.90
CA GLN A 59 1.31 -12.58 21.33
C GLN A 59 0.06 -11.72 21.62
N LEU A 60 -0.97 -11.91 20.80
CA LEU A 60 -2.23 -11.17 20.88
C LEU A 60 -3.37 -12.09 21.31
N THR A 61 -4.37 -11.52 21.98
CA THR A 61 -5.59 -12.26 22.37
C THR A 61 -6.62 -12.33 21.26
N ASN A 62 -6.70 -11.28 20.42
CA ASN A 62 -7.63 -11.21 19.30
C ASN A 62 -7.03 -10.34 18.21
N LEU A 63 -6.74 -10.92 17.04
CA LEU A 63 -6.14 -10.20 15.90
C LEU A 63 -7.04 -9.08 15.34
N TYR A 64 -8.37 -9.23 15.44
CA TYR A 64 -9.35 -8.31 14.86
C TYR A 64 -9.78 -7.17 15.78
N ASN A 65 -9.11 -7.00 16.92
CA ASN A 65 -9.34 -5.84 17.77
C ASN A 65 -8.92 -4.54 17.03
N ASN A 66 -9.69 -3.46 17.17
CA ASN A 66 -9.41 -2.16 16.55
C ASN A 66 -8.01 -1.62 16.89
N SER A 67 -7.49 -1.95 18.08
CA SER A 67 -6.12 -1.61 18.49
C SER A 67 -5.02 -2.26 17.64
N HIS A 68 -5.35 -3.30 16.86
CA HIS A 68 -4.43 -4.05 16.01
C HIS A 68 -4.73 -3.87 14.52
N SER A 69 -5.57 -2.90 14.15
CA SER A 69 -5.94 -2.61 12.76
C SER A 69 -4.74 -2.42 11.84
N LEU A 70 -3.73 -1.67 12.29
CA LEU A 70 -2.50 -1.44 11.53
C LEU A 70 -1.70 -2.74 11.30
N LEU A 71 -1.60 -3.59 12.33
CA LEU A 71 -0.91 -4.87 12.19
C LEU A 71 -1.66 -5.80 11.23
N LEU A 72 -2.99 -5.87 11.35
CA LEU A 72 -3.83 -6.63 10.44
C LEU A 72 -3.64 -6.17 9.00
N HIS A 73 -3.54 -4.85 8.79
CA HIS A 73 -3.23 -4.26 7.48
C HIS A 73 -1.89 -4.75 6.92
N HIS A 74 -0.82 -4.69 7.72
CA HIS A 74 0.50 -5.18 7.31
C HIS A 74 0.50 -6.69 7.01
N ILE A 75 -0.24 -7.49 7.78
CA ILE A 75 -0.38 -8.94 7.54
C ILE A 75 -1.09 -9.19 6.22
N LYS A 76 -2.22 -8.51 5.95
CA LYS A 76 -2.95 -8.63 4.69
C LYS A 76 -2.08 -8.26 3.47
N ASN A 77 -1.34 -7.16 3.57
CA ASN A 77 -0.43 -6.75 2.52
C ASN A 77 0.73 -7.75 2.31
N SER A 78 1.28 -8.29 3.40
CA SER A 78 2.34 -9.30 3.33
C SER A 78 1.83 -10.62 2.75
N LEU A 79 0.59 -11.02 3.05
CA LEU A 79 -0.05 -12.19 2.43
C LEU A 79 -0.17 -12.01 0.93
N LYS A 80 -0.69 -10.86 0.50
CA LYS A 80 -0.82 -10.52 -0.93
C LYS A 80 0.54 -10.48 -1.62
N ALA A 81 1.52 -9.80 -1.03
CA ALA A 81 2.88 -9.75 -1.55
C ALA A 81 3.51 -11.16 -1.64
N GLY A 82 3.32 -11.99 -0.62
CA GLY A 82 3.86 -13.34 -0.51
C GLY A 82 3.31 -14.30 -1.57
N PHE A 83 1.98 -14.40 -1.65
CA PHE A 83 1.28 -15.49 -2.34
C PHE A 83 0.61 -15.09 -3.66
N ILE A 84 0.22 -13.83 -3.84
CA ILE A 84 -0.49 -13.37 -5.04
C ILE A 84 0.48 -12.68 -6.02
N MET A 85 1.40 -11.87 -5.51
CA MET A 85 2.32 -11.10 -6.35
C MET A 85 3.52 -11.96 -6.77
N GLU A 86 3.72 -12.07 -8.08
CA GLU A 86 4.76 -12.90 -8.68
C GLU A 86 5.92 -12.06 -9.25
N LYS A 87 7.16 -12.44 -8.89
CA LYS A 87 8.38 -11.88 -9.45
C LYS A 87 8.52 -12.27 -10.93
N ASN A 88 8.94 -11.32 -11.75
CA ASN A 88 9.04 -11.40 -13.22
C ASN A 88 7.69 -11.48 -13.96
N LYS A 89 6.57 -11.24 -13.27
CA LYS A 89 5.23 -11.18 -13.87
C LYS A 89 4.50 -9.90 -13.47
N ASP A 90 4.36 -9.66 -12.16
CA ASP A 90 3.72 -8.44 -11.65
C ASP A 90 4.74 -7.34 -11.33
N TYR A 91 5.95 -7.74 -10.93
CA TYR A 91 7.05 -6.83 -10.62
C TYR A 91 8.40 -7.46 -10.93
N LEU A 92 9.45 -6.64 -11.02
CA LEU A 92 10.83 -7.10 -11.01
C LEU A 92 11.61 -6.44 -9.87
N VAL A 93 12.79 -6.98 -9.58
CA VAL A 93 13.74 -6.37 -8.64
C VAL A 93 15.00 -6.01 -9.42
N ASP A 94 15.30 -4.71 -9.51
CA ASP A 94 16.53 -4.20 -10.12
C ASP A 94 17.26 -3.30 -9.12
N LYS A 95 18.57 -3.52 -8.95
CA LYS A 95 19.44 -2.76 -8.02
C LYS A 95 18.84 -2.58 -6.61
N GLY A 96 18.15 -3.60 -6.11
CA GLY A 96 17.50 -3.57 -4.79
C GLY A 96 16.24 -2.70 -4.71
N GLN A 97 15.62 -2.39 -5.85
CA GLN A 97 14.35 -1.67 -5.94
C GLN A 97 13.30 -2.52 -6.65
N VAL A 98 12.07 -2.45 -6.16
CA VAL A 98 10.91 -3.09 -6.79
C VAL A 98 10.39 -2.18 -7.90
N LEU A 99 10.26 -2.74 -9.11
CA LEU A 99 9.71 -2.03 -10.28
C LEU A 99 8.47 -2.76 -10.77
N ILE A 100 7.42 -2.01 -11.07
CA ILE A 100 6.13 -2.57 -11.51
C ILE A 100 6.22 -2.92 -13.00
N ILE A 101 5.69 -4.10 -13.35
CA ILE A 101 5.52 -4.52 -14.75
C ILE A 101 4.06 -4.27 -15.13
N ASP A 102 3.85 -3.60 -16.27
CA ASP A 102 2.53 -3.50 -16.89
C ASP A 102 2.10 -4.87 -17.43
N GLN A 103 1.01 -5.43 -16.91
CA GLN A 103 0.50 -6.75 -17.31
C GLN A 103 0.07 -6.82 -18.79
N PHE A 104 -0.26 -5.70 -19.43
CA PHE A 104 -0.69 -5.69 -20.82
C PHE A 104 0.48 -5.57 -21.80
N THR A 105 1.49 -4.76 -21.45
CA THR A 105 2.56 -4.39 -22.38
C THR A 105 3.91 -5.00 -22.02
N GLY A 106 4.07 -5.54 -20.80
CA GLY A 106 5.33 -6.03 -20.24
C GLY A 106 6.34 -4.92 -19.94
N ARG A 107 5.96 -3.64 -20.07
CA ARG A 107 6.85 -2.51 -19.85
C ARG A 107 7.03 -2.22 -18.36
N ILE A 108 8.21 -1.74 -18.02
CA ILE A 108 8.52 -1.27 -16.68
C ILE A 108 7.91 0.12 -16.47
N LEU A 109 7.09 0.25 -15.43
CA LEU A 109 6.45 1.51 -15.06
C LEU A 109 7.33 2.26 -14.05
N ASN A 110 8.34 2.97 -14.56
CA ASN A 110 9.27 3.74 -13.74
C ASN A 110 8.53 4.81 -12.91
N GLY A 111 8.91 4.93 -11.63
CA GLY A 111 8.36 5.90 -10.69
C GLY A 111 6.97 5.56 -10.14
N ARG A 112 6.35 4.45 -10.56
CA ARG A 112 5.10 3.97 -9.95
C ARG A 112 5.37 3.05 -8.77
N GLN A 113 4.51 3.15 -7.76
CA GLN A 113 4.47 2.28 -6.60
C GLN A 113 3.08 1.64 -6.48
N PHE A 114 3.04 0.46 -5.87
CA PHE A 114 1.76 -0.13 -5.49
C PHE A 114 1.19 0.65 -4.32
N SER A 115 -0.13 0.82 -4.29
CA SER A 115 -0.82 1.59 -3.26
C SER A 115 -0.94 0.83 -1.94
N ASP A 116 -1.30 1.57 -0.89
CA ASP A 116 -1.82 1.02 0.37
C ASP A 116 -0.84 0.06 1.07
N GLY A 117 0.44 0.42 1.11
CA GLY A 117 1.48 -0.39 1.74
C GLY A 117 1.91 -1.66 1.00
N LEU A 118 1.29 -2.02 -0.13
CA LEU A 118 1.63 -3.26 -0.86
C LEU A 118 3.06 -3.20 -1.44
N HIS A 119 3.53 -2.03 -1.86
CA HIS A 119 4.87 -1.87 -2.42
C HIS A 119 5.93 -2.21 -1.37
N GLN A 120 5.77 -1.67 -0.16
CA GLN A 120 6.63 -1.90 0.99
C GLN A 120 6.60 -3.36 1.43
N ALA A 121 5.45 -4.02 1.35
CA ALA A 121 5.35 -5.46 1.62
C ALA A 121 6.14 -6.31 0.60
N ILE A 122 6.14 -5.93 -0.68
CA ILE A 122 6.97 -6.59 -1.71
C ILE A 122 8.46 -6.29 -1.49
N GLU A 123 8.80 -5.05 -1.14
CA GLU A 123 10.18 -4.67 -0.77
C GLU A 123 10.67 -5.53 0.42
N ALA A 124 9.83 -5.74 1.44
CA ALA A 124 10.13 -6.60 2.58
C ALA A 124 10.31 -8.08 2.16
N LYS A 125 9.40 -8.61 1.33
CA LYS A 125 9.47 -9.98 0.80
C LYS A 125 10.80 -10.26 0.11
N GLU A 126 11.24 -9.34 -0.74
CA GLU A 126 12.46 -9.45 -1.57
C GLU A 126 13.73 -8.99 -0.84
N GLY A 127 13.63 -8.53 0.42
CA GLY A 127 14.76 -8.05 1.19
C GLY A 127 15.36 -6.73 0.70
N CYS A 128 14.57 -5.94 -0.04
CA CYS A 128 14.95 -4.62 -0.52
C CYS A 128 14.94 -3.58 0.62
N VAL A 129 15.47 -2.39 0.34
CA VAL A 129 15.30 -1.23 1.24
C VAL A 129 13.84 -0.80 1.15
N ILE A 130 13.16 -0.79 2.30
CA ILE A 130 11.75 -0.39 2.37
C ILE A 130 11.70 1.12 2.39
N LYS A 131 11.01 1.72 1.43
CA LYS A 131 10.84 3.17 1.36
C LYS A 131 9.69 3.60 2.27
N GLU A 132 9.82 4.79 2.88
CA GLU A 132 8.74 5.36 3.69
C GLU A 132 7.48 5.54 2.82
N GLU A 133 6.34 5.12 3.38
CA GLU A 133 5.06 5.39 2.76
C GLU A 133 4.72 6.87 2.95
N THR A 134 4.43 7.54 1.84
CA THR A 134 3.86 8.89 1.87
C THR A 134 2.35 8.74 1.86
N GLU A 135 1.71 8.85 3.02
CA GLU A 135 0.26 8.77 3.11
C GLU A 135 -0.35 10.14 2.82
N VAL A 136 -1.27 10.19 1.85
CA VAL A 136 -2.01 11.40 1.52
C VAL A 136 -3.20 11.53 2.48
N SER A 137 -3.08 12.40 3.48
CA SER A 137 -4.12 12.60 4.49
C SER A 137 -5.32 13.39 3.95
N ALA A 138 -5.06 14.33 3.03
CA ALA A 138 -6.12 15.12 2.40
C ALA A 138 -5.71 15.59 1.00
N THR A 139 -6.69 15.70 0.10
CA THR A 139 -6.50 16.27 -1.24
C THR A 139 -7.69 17.12 -1.63
N ILE A 140 -7.44 18.31 -2.19
CA ILE A 140 -8.48 19.14 -2.80
C ILE A 140 -7.94 19.87 -4.04
N THR A 141 -8.73 19.98 -5.09
CA THR A 141 -8.36 20.80 -6.26
C THR A 141 -8.66 22.27 -5.98
N TYR A 142 -7.90 23.19 -6.58
CA TYR A 142 -8.20 24.62 -6.44
C TYR A 142 -9.62 24.97 -6.90
N GLN A 143 -10.12 24.32 -7.97
CA GLN A 143 -11.49 24.51 -8.46
C GLN A 143 -12.52 24.18 -7.38
N ASN A 144 -12.35 23.05 -6.67
CA ASN A 144 -13.28 22.65 -5.61
C ASN A 144 -13.09 23.50 -4.35
N PHE A 145 -11.85 23.84 -3.99
CA PHE A 145 -11.56 24.68 -2.84
C PHE A 145 -12.19 26.07 -2.96
N PHE A 146 -12.05 26.75 -4.11
CA PHE A 146 -12.64 28.08 -4.29
C PHE A 146 -14.18 28.06 -4.33
N ARG A 147 -14.80 26.95 -4.79
CA ARG A 147 -16.27 26.81 -4.79
C ARG A 147 -16.90 26.77 -3.40
N ILE A 148 -16.13 26.56 -2.34
CA ILE A 148 -16.62 26.59 -0.95
C ILE A 148 -16.97 28.01 -0.51
N TYR A 149 -16.37 29.04 -1.12
CA TYR A 149 -16.60 30.44 -0.71
C TYR A 149 -17.95 30.96 -1.23
N ARG A 150 -18.73 31.59 -0.33
CA ARG A 150 -20.02 32.22 -0.67
C ARG A 150 -19.91 33.33 -1.71
N LYS A 151 -18.77 34.03 -1.75
CA LYS A 151 -18.45 35.05 -2.75
C LYS A 151 -17.04 34.81 -3.27
N MET A 152 -16.90 34.74 -4.60
CA MET A 152 -15.61 34.62 -5.28
C MET A 152 -15.35 35.90 -6.07
N SER A 153 -14.10 36.36 -6.08
CA SER A 153 -13.65 37.51 -6.86
C SER A 153 -12.17 37.31 -7.20
N GLY A 154 -11.73 37.82 -8.34
CA GLY A 154 -10.35 37.68 -8.78
C GLY A 154 -9.96 38.82 -9.72
N MET A 155 -8.67 39.11 -9.79
CA MET A 155 -8.10 40.10 -10.70
C MET A 155 -6.96 39.47 -11.50
N THR A 156 -6.91 39.76 -12.78
CA THR A 156 -5.79 39.39 -13.66
C THR A 156 -5.82 40.27 -14.91
N GLY A 157 -4.67 40.51 -15.51
CA GLY A 157 -4.55 41.26 -16.77
C GLY A 157 -5.06 40.47 -17.99
N THR A 158 -5.23 39.15 -17.88
CA THR A 158 -5.42 38.25 -19.04
C THR A 158 -6.46 37.16 -18.78
N ALA A 159 -7.72 37.52 -18.53
CA ALA A 159 -8.82 36.56 -18.31
C ALA A 159 -9.93 36.55 -19.37
N LYS A 160 -9.96 37.53 -20.29
CA LYS A 160 -11.09 37.71 -21.22
C LYS A 160 -11.06 36.80 -22.45
N THR A 161 -9.86 36.36 -22.84
CA THR A 161 -9.58 35.42 -23.94
C THR A 161 -10.09 34.03 -23.64
#